data_AF-A0A1Z5IQ50-F1
#
_entry.id   AF-A0A1Z5IQ50-F1
#
_cell.length_a   1.000
_cell.length_b   1.000
_cell.length_c   1.000
_cell.angle_alpha   90.00
_cell.angle_beta   90.00
_cell.angle_gamma   90.00
#
_symmetry.space_group_name_H-M   'P 1'
#
loop_
_entity.id
_entity.type
_entity.pdbx_description
1 polymer ?
#
loop_
_entity_poly.entity_id
_entity_poly.type
_entity_poly.pdbx_seq_one_letter_code
_entity_poly.pdbx_strand_id
1 'polypeptide(L)'
;MPQDSSLYLPILVGAVNNWSPEVNYQRDDEGENISSKNPFFNELTAIYWAWKNLNDAEYIGLVQYRRVFINKDKSIESVKYLV
;
A
#
# COMPACT_ATOMS: atom_id res chain seq x y z
N MET A 1 -9.08 4.18 -8.12
CA MET A 1 -7.98 3.22 -7.91
C MET A 1 -7.43 2.78 -9.26
N PRO A 2 -6.12 2.49 -9.35
CA PRO A 2 -5.53 1.89 -10.54
C PRO A 2 -6.23 0.57 -10.88
N GLN A 3 -6.41 0.28 -12.17
CA GLN A 3 -7.06 -0.95 -12.62
C GLN A 3 -6.08 -2.14 -12.67
N ASP A 4 -4.79 -1.86 -12.71
CA ASP A 4 -3.75 -2.88 -12.77
C ASP A 4 -3.41 -3.40 -11.38
N SER A 5 -4.12 -4.45 -10.96
CA SER A 5 -3.92 -5.14 -9.67
C SER A 5 -2.65 -5.97 -9.60
N SER A 6 -1.94 -6.15 -10.72
CA SER A 6 -0.64 -6.84 -10.74
C SER A 6 0.49 -5.91 -10.26
N LEU A 7 0.34 -4.62 -10.49
CA LEU A 7 1.33 -3.59 -10.18
C LEU A 7 0.97 -2.77 -8.92
N TYR A 8 -0.33 -2.57 -8.66
CA TYR A 8 -0.82 -1.74 -7.58
C TYR A 8 -1.57 -2.55 -6.53
N LEU A 9 -1.19 -2.38 -5.27
CA LEU A 9 -1.84 -2.97 -4.09
C LEU A 9 -2.55 -1.86 -3.30
N PRO A 10 -3.90 -1.75 -3.39
CA PRO A 10 -4.70 -0.88 -2.55
C PRO A 10 -4.50 -1.17 -1.06
N ILE A 11 -4.10 -0.18 -0.28
CA ILE A 11 -3.91 -0.30 1.17
C ILE A 11 -4.64 0.79 1.95
N LEU A 12 -5.43 0.38 2.93
CA LEU A 12 -6.07 1.27 3.89
C LEU A 12 -5.08 1.63 4.99
N VAL A 13 -4.60 2.87 4.98
CA VAL A 13 -3.72 3.42 6.03
C VAL A 13 -4.50 3.86 7.26
N GLY A 14 -3.92 3.68 8.44
CA GLY A 14 -4.60 3.94 9.71
C GLY A 14 -5.86 3.09 9.86
N ALA A 15 -5.87 1.88 9.30
CA ALA A 15 -7.01 0.96 9.31
C ALA A 15 -7.52 0.70 10.73
N VAL A 16 -6.65 0.75 11.73
CA VAL A 16 -7.01 0.60 13.15
C VAL A 16 -8.15 1.54 13.61
N ASN A 17 -8.29 2.71 12.99
CA ASN A 17 -9.32 3.70 13.35
C ASN A 17 -10.37 3.91 12.25
N ASN A 18 -10.09 3.51 11.01
CA ASN A 18 -10.86 3.93 9.83
C ASN A 18 -11.48 2.77 9.04
N TRP A 19 -11.27 1.52 9.48
CA TRP A 19 -11.79 0.35 8.78
C TRP A 19 -13.30 0.16 8.98
N SER A 20 -13.96 -0.29 7.91
CA SER A 20 -15.36 -0.70 7.89
C SER A 20 -15.47 -2.01 7.09
N PRO A 21 -16.42 -2.91 7.42
CA PRO A 21 -16.67 -4.13 6.64
C PRO A 21 -16.94 -3.92 5.15
N GLU A 22 -17.31 -2.70 4.74
CA GLU A 22 -17.55 -2.33 3.34
C GLU A 22 -16.25 -2.04 2.56
N VAL A 23 -15.12 -1.86 3.26
CA VAL A 23 -13.81 -1.56 2.64
C VAL A 23 -13.02 -2.85 2.45
N ASN A 24 -12.79 -3.20 1.18
CA ASN A 24 -12.08 -4.42 0.77
C ASN A 24 -10.67 -4.12 0.22
N TYR A 25 -9.91 -3.31 0.95
CA TYR A 25 -8.49 -3.03 0.66
C TYR A 25 -7.61 -3.79 1.65
N GLN A 26 -6.35 -4.04 1.28
CA GLN A 26 -5.35 -4.52 2.25
C GLN A 26 -5.32 -3.55 3.43
N ARG A 27 -5.27 -4.03 4.65
CA ARG A 27 -5.20 -3.16 5.82
C ARG A 27 -3.78 -3.07 6.34
N ASP A 28 -3.36 -1.88 6.74
CA ASP A 28 -2.05 -1.66 7.35
C ASP A 28 -2.00 -2.07 8.83
N ASP A 29 -3.12 -2.48 9.44
CA ASP A 29 -3.22 -2.90 10.85
C ASP A 29 -3.20 -4.42 11.05
N GLU A 30 -3.00 -5.19 9.97
CA GLU A 30 -2.80 -6.63 10.01
C GLU A 30 -1.32 -6.99 10.19
N GLY A 31 -1.02 -8.13 10.84
CA GLY A 31 0.37 -8.57 11.03
C GLY A 31 1.22 -7.60 11.86
N GLU A 32 2.53 -7.51 11.56
CA GLU A 32 3.42 -6.55 12.22
C GLU A 32 3.22 -5.15 11.61
N ASN A 33 2.82 -4.18 12.43
CA ASN A 33 2.43 -2.86 11.95
C ASN A 33 2.63 -1.71 12.93
N ILE A 34 2.46 -0.49 12.39
CA ILE A 34 2.42 0.78 13.13
C ILE A 34 1.19 1.62 12.76
N SER A 35 0.07 0.99 12.38
CA SER A 35 -1.14 1.67 11.90
C SER A 35 -1.68 2.73 12.87
N SER A 36 -1.56 2.50 14.18
CA SER A 36 -1.95 3.45 15.23
C SER A 36 -1.16 4.77 15.21
N LYS A 37 0.00 4.79 14.54
CA LYS A 37 0.83 5.97 14.35
C LYS A 37 0.52 6.73 13.05
N ASN A 38 -0.51 6.34 12.29
CA ASN A 38 -0.93 7.03 11.09
C ASN A 38 -1.10 8.56 11.26
N PRO A 39 -1.63 9.10 12.38
CA PRO A 39 -1.70 10.55 12.59
C PRO A 39 -0.36 11.30 12.55
N PHE A 40 0.76 10.58 12.75
CA PHE A 40 2.10 11.15 12.75
C PHE A 40 2.92 10.76 11.52
N PHE A 41 2.65 9.60 10.93
CA PHE A 41 3.46 8.99 9.86
C PHE A 41 2.75 8.95 8.51
N ASN A 42 1.43 9.19 8.45
CA ASN A 42 0.60 9.09 7.25
C ASN A 42 0.92 7.81 6.45
N GLU A 43 1.14 7.92 5.14
CA GLU A 43 1.37 6.80 4.23
C GLU A 43 2.64 5.96 4.54
N LEU A 44 3.53 6.42 5.42
CA LEU A 44 4.67 5.60 5.86
C LEU A 44 4.24 4.37 6.66
N THR A 45 3.03 4.37 7.22
CA THR A 45 2.43 3.20 7.87
C THR A 45 2.25 2.03 6.88
N ALA A 46 1.82 2.32 5.64
CA ALA A 46 1.73 1.34 4.57
C ALA A 46 3.10 0.77 4.18
N ILE A 47 4.12 1.64 4.01
CA ILE A 47 5.47 1.17 3.66
C ILE A 47 6.03 0.27 4.76
N TYR A 48 5.85 0.65 6.03
CA TYR A 48 6.28 -0.18 7.15
C TYR A 48 5.59 -1.55 7.13
N TRP A 49 4.26 -1.57 6.94
CA TRP A 49 3.50 -2.80 6.83
C TRP A 49 4.02 -3.67 5.69
N ALA A 50 4.25 -3.10 4.51
CA ALA A 50 4.75 -3.84 3.36
C ALA A 50 6.14 -4.42 3.61
N TRP A 51 7.05 -3.65 4.22
CA TRP A 51 8.37 -4.15 4.61
C TRP A 51 8.30 -5.38 5.52
N LYS A 52 7.33 -5.42 6.44
CA LYS A 52 7.22 -6.51 7.42
C LYS A 52 6.42 -7.71 6.94
N ASN A 53 5.51 -7.52 5.98
CA ASN A 53 4.52 -8.54 5.64
C ASN A 53 4.61 -9.01 4.17
N LEU A 54 5.18 -8.22 3.24
CA LEU A 54 5.36 -8.62 1.84
C LEU A 54 6.72 -9.27 1.62
N ASN A 55 6.77 -10.59 1.74
CA ASN A 55 8.00 -11.38 1.55
C ASN A 55 8.31 -11.68 0.07
N ASP A 56 7.37 -11.45 -0.84
CA ASP A 56 7.44 -11.82 -2.25
C ASP A 56 7.69 -10.63 -3.19
N ALA A 57 7.88 -9.42 -2.64
CA ALA A 57 8.12 -8.21 -3.40
C ALA A 57 9.63 -7.93 -3.54
N GLU A 58 10.12 -7.82 -4.76
CA GLU A 58 11.52 -7.43 -5.03
C GLU A 58 11.71 -5.92 -4.79
N TYR A 59 10.71 -5.12 -5.16
CA TYR A 59 10.68 -3.68 -4.95
C TYR A 59 9.31 -3.24 -4.42
N ILE A 60 9.33 -2.36 -3.41
CA ILE A 60 8.13 -1.75 -2.82
C ILE A 60 8.16 -0.26 -3.13
N GLY A 61 7.14 0.22 -3.83
CA GLY A 61 6.88 1.63 -4.08
C GLY A 61 5.65 2.11 -3.33
N LEU A 62 5.52 3.43 -3.18
CA LEU A 62 4.35 4.07 -2.59
C LEU A 62 3.85 5.15 -3.56
N VAL A 63 2.55 5.15 -3.80
CA VAL A 63 1.86 6.22 -4.51
C VAL A 63 0.59 6.61 -3.77
N GLN A 64 0.02 7.76 -4.12
CA GLN A 64 -1.19 8.26 -3.50
C GLN A 64 -2.40 7.78 -4.32
N TYR A 65 -3.54 7.48 -3.69
CA TYR A 65 -4.73 6.96 -4.38
C TYR A 65 -5.24 7.75 -5.61
N ARG A 66 -4.88 9.05 -5.72
CA ARG A 66 -5.18 9.92 -6.89
C ARG A 66 -3.99 10.24 -7.79
N ARG A 67 -2.78 9.82 -7.45
CA ARG A 67 -1.55 10.15 -8.19
C ARG A 67 -0.78 8.87 -8.47
N VAL A 68 -0.80 8.43 -9.72
CA VAL A 68 -0.13 7.20 -10.18
C VAL A 68 1.05 7.53 -11.06
N PHE A 69 2.07 6.66 -11.09
CA PHE A 69 3.15 6.81 -12.05
C PHE A 69 2.66 6.42 -13.45
N ILE A 70 2.87 7.30 -14.42
CA ILE A 70 2.64 7.01 -15.83
C ILE A 70 3.95 6.44 -16.36
N ASN A 71 4.00 5.12 -16.52
CA ASN A 71 5.18 4.47 -17.08
C ASN A 71 5.14 4.61 -18.61
N LYS A 72 6.13 5.30 -19.21
CA LYS A 72 6.26 5.39 -20.67
C LYS A 72 6.91 4.15 -21.28
N ASP A 73 7.69 3.41 -20.48
CA ASP A 73 8.40 2.20 -20.88
C ASP A 73 7.97 1.02 -20.01
N LYS A 74 7.45 -0.04 -20.63
CA LYS A 74 6.76 -1.17 -19.96
C LYS A 74 7.68 -2.19 -19.26
N SER A 75 8.96 -1.89 -19.03
CA SER A 75 9.96 -2.88 -18.62
C SER A 75 10.07 -3.16 -17.12
N ILE A 76 9.17 -2.62 -16.29
CA ILE A 76 9.21 -2.82 -14.83
C ILE A 76 8.12 -3.82 -14.45
N GLU A 77 8.50 -5.09 -14.35
CA GLU A 77 7.56 -6.20 -14.07
C GLU A 77 7.52 -6.62 -12.57
N SER A 78 8.47 -6.17 -11.73
CA SER A 78 8.62 -6.66 -10.34
C SER A 78 8.41 -5.63 -9.21
N VAL A 79 7.83 -4.45 -9.50
CA VAL A 79 7.53 -3.44 -8.47
C VAL A 79 6.09 -3.55 -7.98
N LYS A 80 5.87 -3.67 -6.67
CA LYS A 80 4.54 -3.49 -6.07
C LYS A 80 4.40 -2.07 -5.52
N TYR A 81 3.44 -1.31 -6.03
CA TYR A 81 3.11 0.02 -5.52
C TYR A 81 1.93 -0.04 -4.56
N LEU A 82 2.14 0.43 -3.33
CA LEU A 82 1.08 0.63 -2.35
C LEU A 82 0.27 1.88 -2.71
N VAL A 83 -1.06 1.79 -2.68
CA VAL A 83 -1.99 2.84 -3.17
C VAL A 83 -3.10 3.17 -2.20
#